data_AF-A0A5U6FNU8-F1
#
_entry.id   AF-A0A5U6FNU8-F1
#
_cell.length_a   1.000
_cell.length_b   1.000
_cell.length_c   1.000
_cell.angle_alpha   90.00
_cell.angle_beta   90.00
_cell.angle_gamma   90.00
#
_symmetry.space_group_name_H-M   'P 1'
#
loop_
_entity.id
_entity.type
_entity.pdbx_description
1 polymer ?
#
loop_
_entity_poly.entity_id
_entity_poly.type
_entity_poly.pdbx_seq_one_letter_code
_entity_poly.pdbx_strand_id
1 'polypeptide(L)'
;MAIKALDGGRYKVDVRPRGRSGRRIQRIFKKKADAVAFERYVLSHMHDKEWLEKPTEQRHLSDLLPLWWELGGRNKPYANGVLTRLKKIIKEMNDPRVSQINARFMA
;
A
#
# COMPACT_ATOMS: atom_id res chain seq x y z
N MET A 1 14.42 -14.53 1.26
CA MET A 1 13.74 -15.62 1.99
C MET A 1 12.89 -15.02 3.09
N ALA A 2 11.60 -15.38 3.18
CA ALA A 2 10.72 -14.86 4.23
C ALA A 2 10.93 -15.54 5.59
N ILE A 3 11.49 -16.76 5.62
CA ILE A 3 11.74 -17.51 6.85
C ILE A 3 13.24 -17.47 7.17
N LYS A 4 13.59 -17.00 8.37
CA LYS A 4 14.96 -16.94 8.90
C LYS A 4 15.06 -17.81 10.14
N ALA A 5 16.08 -18.67 10.22
CA ALA A 5 16.42 -19.39 11.44
C ALA A 5 17.01 -18.42 12.48
N LEU A 6 16.64 -18.60 13.75
CA LEU A 6 17.13 -17.88 14.90
C LEU A 6 17.84 -18.84 15.86
N ASP A 7 18.68 -18.28 16.72
CA ASP A 7 19.36 -19.04 17.77
C ASP A 7 18.35 -19.68 18.74
N GLY A 8 18.63 -20.95 19.06
CA GLY A 8 17.75 -21.81 19.85
C GLY A 8 16.68 -22.56 19.05
N GLY A 9 16.93 -22.84 17.76
CA GLY A 9 16.04 -23.69 16.95
C GLY A 9 14.69 -23.06 16.58
N ARG A 10 14.60 -21.73 16.65
CA ARG A 10 13.38 -20.97 16.34
C ARG A 10 13.41 -20.45 14.90
N TYR A 11 12.24 -20.19 14.35
CA TYR A 11 12.07 -19.75 12.97
C TYR A 11 11.25 -18.46 12.93
N LYS A 12 11.83 -17.40 12.37
CA LYS A 12 11.17 -16.11 12.17
C LYS A 12 10.61 -16.02 10.76
N VAL A 13 9.32 -15.83 10.63
CA VAL A 13 8.65 -15.48 9.36
C VAL A 13 8.60 -13.96 9.24
N ASP A 14 8.91 -13.43 8.06
CA ASP A 14 8.86 -12.02 7.66
C ASP A 14 8.30 -11.92 6.24
N VAL A 15 6.98 -11.76 6.14
CA VAL A 15 6.25 -11.75 4.87
C VAL A 15 5.63 -10.38 4.64
N ARG A 16 5.69 -9.92 3.39
CA ARG A 16 4.94 -8.77 2.90
C ARG A 16 4.03 -9.26 1.75
N PRO A 17 2.76 -9.62 2.04
CA PRO A 17 1.88 -10.23 1.05
C PRO A 17 1.56 -9.30 -0.13
N ARG A 18 1.74 -7.98 0.02
CA ARG A 18 1.53 -6.97 -1.03
C ARG A 18 2.82 -6.28 -1.49
N GLY A 19 3.97 -6.96 -1.39
CA GLY A 19 5.26 -6.43 -1.85
C GLY A 19 5.90 -5.40 -0.91
N ARG A 20 6.93 -4.69 -1.40
CA ARG A 20 7.86 -3.88 -0.57
C ARG A 20 7.16 -2.82 0.29
N SER A 21 6.14 -2.16 -0.23
CA SER A 21 5.38 -1.10 0.45
C SER A 21 4.15 -1.61 1.22
N GLY A 22 3.91 -2.92 1.23
CA GLY A 22 2.78 -3.54 1.91
C GLY A 22 3.01 -3.77 3.40
N ARG A 23 1.93 -4.09 4.12
CA ARG A 23 1.96 -4.47 5.54
C ARG A 23 2.99 -5.59 5.77
N ARG A 24 3.93 -5.36 6.69
CA ARG A 24 4.90 -6.37 7.13
C ARG A 24 4.31 -7.21 8.24
N ILE A 25 4.31 -8.53 8.08
CA ILE A 25 3.85 -9.48 9.09
C ILE A 25 5.06 -10.29 9.54
N GLN A 26 5.42 -10.16 10.83
CA GLN A 26 6.50 -10.91 11.44
C GLN A 26 6.00 -11.76 12.60
N ARG A 27 6.43 -13.01 12.65
CA ARG A 27 6.10 -13.93 13.75
C ARG A 27 7.22 -14.96 13.95
N ILE A 28 7.41 -15.40 15.19
CA ILE A 28 8.41 -16.41 15.56
C ILE A 28 7.70 -17.71 15.90
N PHE A 29 8.22 -18.82 15.38
CA PHE A 29 7.72 -20.18 15.57
C PHE A 29 8.82 -21.07 16.14
N LYS A 30 8.42 -22.14 16.84
CA LYS A 30 9.33 -23.17 17.36
C LYS A 30 9.66 -24.24 16.32
N LYS A 31 8.75 -24.51 15.38
CA LYS A 31 8.93 -25.51 14.32
C LYS A 31 9.03 -24.84 12.95
N LYS A 32 9.87 -25.38 12.07
CA LYS A 32 10.01 -24.92 10.67
C LYS A 32 8.72 -25.13 9.89
N ALA A 33 8.04 -26.27 10.12
CA ALA A 33 6.78 -26.61 9.44
C ALA A 33 5.69 -25.54 9.68
N ASP A 34 5.53 -25.11 10.94
CA ASP A 34 4.55 -24.08 11.32
C ASP A 34 4.88 -22.72 10.66
N ALA A 35 6.17 -22.37 10.59
CA ALA A 35 6.63 -21.15 9.91
C ALA A 35 6.30 -21.17 8.41
N VAL A 36 6.52 -22.30 7.74
CA VAL A 36 6.19 -22.49 6.31
C VAL A 36 4.69 -22.48 6.07
N ALA A 37 3.91 -23.14 6.92
CA ALA A 37 2.45 -23.14 6.84
C ALA A 37 1.88 -21.72 7.01
N PHE A 38 2.43 -20.94 7.96
CA PHE A 38 2.02 -19.56 8.19
C PHE A 38 2.37 -18.64 7.01
N GLU A 39 3.56 -18.77 6.43
CA GLU A 39 3.94 -18.03 5.21
C GLU A 39 2.94 -18.29 4.07
N ARG A 40 2.65 -19.57 3.78
CA ARG A 40 1.68 -19.97 2.74
C ARG A 40 0.27 -19.47 3.02
N TYR A 41 -0.16 -19.52 4.28
CA TYR A 41 -1.45 -18.98 4.69
C TYR A 41 -1.51 -17.47 4.44
N VAL A 42 -0.51 -16.71 4.88
CA VAL A 42 -0.48 -15.26 4.71
C VAL A 42 -0.47 -14.86 3.23
N LEU A 43 0.33 -15.54 2.40
CA LEU A 43 0.39 -15.26 0.97
C LEU A 43 -0.92 -15.58 0.24
N SER A 44 -1.60 -16.66 0.60
CA SER A 44 -2.86 -17.08 -0.05
C SER A 44 -4.11 -16.38 0.49
N HIS A 45 -4.16 -16.06 1.79
CA HIS A 45 -5.36 -15.53 2.44
C HIS A 45 -5.40 -14.01 2.53
N MET A 46 -4.27 -13.32 2.31
CA MET A 46 -4.19 -11.85 2.41
C MET A 46 -4.18 -11.13 1.05
N HIS A 47 -4.24 -11.89 -0.06
CA HIS A 47 -4.48 -11.33 -1.40
C HIS A 47 -5.98 -11.10 -1.61
N ASP A 48 -6.34 -9.89 -2.05
CA ASP A 48 -7.61 -9.56 -2.72
C ASP A 48 -8.93 -10.07 -2.11
N LYS A 49 -9.07 -10.03 -0.78
CA LYS A 49 -10.40 -10.14 -0.16
C LYS A 49 -10.99 -8.76 0.03
N GLU A 50 -12.19 -8.53 -0.50
CA GLU A 50 -12.90 -7.25 -0.39
C GLU A 50 -13.21 -6.85 1.06
N TRP A 51 -13.33 -7.83 1.97
CA TRP A 51 -13.58 -7.62 3.40
C TRP A 51 -12.29 -7.46 4.25
N LEU A 52 -11.11 -7.65 3.67
CA LEU A 52 -9.86 -7.28 4.34
C LEU A 52 -9.64 -5.78 4.10
N GLU A 53 -9.39 -5.02 5.17
CA GLU A 53 -9.06 -3.60 5.07
C GLU A 53 -8.00 -3.39 3.98
N LYS A 54 -8.40 -2.65 2.94
CA LYS A 54 -7.47 -2.24 1.89
C LYS A 54 -6.37 -1.45 2.58
N PRO A 55 -5.10 -1.79 2.36
CA PRO A 55 -4.01 -1.08 3.01
C PRO A 55 -4.14 0.40 2.66
N THR A 56 -3.94 1.24 3.66
CA THR A 56 -3.98 2.69 3.53
C THR A 56 -3.13 3.11 2.33
N GLU A 57 -3.74 3.81 1.37
CA GLU A 57 -3.08 4.27 0.15
C GLU A 57 -1.88 5.16 0.50
N GLN A 58 -0.68 4.70 0.15
CA GLN A 58 0.58 5.36 0.52
C GLN A 58 1.13 6.26 -0.59
N ARG A 59 0.57 6.19 -1.81
CA ARG A 59 1.00 7.03 -2.93
C ARG A 59 0.79 8.51 -2.63
N HIS A 60 1.64 9.34 -3.21
CA HIS A 60 1.47 10.78 -3.21
C HIS A 60 0.36 11.17 -4.21
N LEU A 61 -0.21 12.37 -4.03
CA LEU A 61 -1.20 12.87 -4.99
C LEU A 61 -0.59 13.06 -6.38
N SER A 62 0.69 13.46 -6.44
CA SER A 62 1.45 13.57 -7.68
C SER A 62 1.51 12.24 -8.46
N ASP A 63 1.65 11.11 -7.77
CA ASP A 63 1.67 9.77 -8.37
C ASP A 63 0.31 9.35 -8.94
N LEU A 64 -0.79 9.82 -8.33
CA LEU A 64 -2.14 9.51 -8.80
C LEU A 64 -2.59 10.36 -9.97
N LEU A 65 -2.04 11.56 -10.14
CA LEU A 65 -2.51 12.50 -11.16
C LEU A 65 -2.36 11.95 -12.60
N PRO A 66 -1.24 11.31 -13.00
CA PRO A 66 -1.13 10.67 -14.32
C PRO A 66 -2.11 9.51 -14.51
N LEU A 67 -2.30 8.69 -13.46
CA LEU A 67 -3.27 7.58 -13.49
C LEU A 67 -4.70 8.10 -13.72
N TRP A 68 -5.08 9.15 -13.00
CA TRP A 68 -6.37 9.81 -13.19
C TRP A 68 -6.52 10.37 -14.60
N TRP A 69 -5.46 10.97 -15.15
CA TRP A 69 -5.46 11.52 -16.50
C TRP A 69 -5.74 10.44 -17.56
N GLU A 70 -5.04 9.30 -17.48
CA GLU A 70 -5.20 8.17 -18.40
C GLU A 70 -6.56 7.48 -18.28
N LEU A 71 -7.07 7.31 -17.06
CA LEU A 71 -8.34 6.61 -16.82
C LEU A 71 -9.57 7.39 -17.28
N GLY A 72 -9.49 8.72 -17.35
CA GLY A 72 -10.63 9.52 -17.80
C GLY A 72 -10.55 11.01 -17.52
N GLY A 73 -9.53 11.48 -16.80
CA GLY A 73 -9.31 12.91 -16.56
C GLY A 73 -9.21 13.72 -17.84
N ARG A 74 -8.59 13.14 -18.89
CA ARG A 74 -8.48 13.75 -20.22
C ARG A 74 -9.81 13.94 -20.95
N ASN A 75 -10.83 13.15 -20.61
CA ASN A 75 -12.14 13.18 -21.27
C ASN A 75 -13.10 14.21 -20.63
N LYS A 76 -12.68 14.91 -19.58
CA LYS A 76 -13.53 15.91 -18.91
C LYS A 76 -13.59 17.22 -19.71
N PRO A 77 -14.72 17.95 -19.66
CA PRO A 77 -14.77 19.32 -20.14
C PRO A 77 -13.67 20.16 -19.47
N TYR A 78 -12.94 20.93 -20.27
CA TYR A 78 -11.80 21.74 -19.80
C TYR A 78 -10.69 20.91 -19.10
N ALA A 79 -10.46 19.67 -19.54
CA ALA A 79 -9.50 18.74 -18.94
C ALA A 79 -8.12 19.36 -18.65
N ASN A 80 -7.55 20.09 -19.60
CA ASN A 80 -6.24 20.77 -19.42
C ASN A 80 -6.26 21.82 -18.30
N GLY A 81 -7.36 22.58 -18.18
CA GLY A 81 -7.54 23.56 -17.12
C GLY A 81 -7.72 22.90 -15.74
N VAL A 82 -8.44 21.77 -15.70
CA VAL A 82 -8.57 20.94 -14.49
C VAL A 82 -7.21 20.35 -14.09
N LEU A 83 -6.45 19.79 -15.04
CA LEU A 83 -5.12 19.23 -14.80
C LEU A 83 -4.17 20.30 -14.23
N THR A 84 -4.17 21.51 -14.80
CA THR A 84 -3.34 22.62 -14.33
C THR A 84 -3.69 23.01 -12.90
N ARG A 85 -4.98 23.12 -12.58
CA ARG A 85 -5.46 23.40 -11.21
C ARG A 85 -5.06 22.31 -10.24
N LEU A 86 -5.23 21.03 -10.61
CA LEU A 86 -4.85 19.89 -9.77
C LEU A 86 -3.34 19.91 -9.47
N LYS A 87 -2.48 20.16 -10.47
CA LYS A 87 -1.04 20.31 -10.25
C LYS A 87 -0.71 21.43 -9.26
N LYS A 88 -1.40 22.57 -9.38
CA LYS A 88 -1.21 23.71 -8.47
C LYS A 88 -1.62 23.36 -7.03
N ILE A 89 -2.79 22.76 -6.85
CA ILE A 89 -3.30 22.32 -5.54
C ILE A 89 -2.33 21.32 -4.89
N ILE A 90 -1.89 20.31 -5.63
CA ILE A 90 -0.93 19.30 -5.12
C ILE A 90 0.36 19.98 -4.65
N LYS A 91 0.87 20.95 -5.43
CA LYS A 91 2.06 21.73 -5.07
C LYS A 91 1.84 22.57 -3.82
N GLU A 92 0.70 23.26 -3.71
CA GLU A 92 0.36 24.10 -2.56
C GLU A 92 0.22 23.29 -1.27
N MET A 93 -0.26 22.05 -1.38
CA MET A 93 -0.38 21.11 -0.25
C MET A 93 0.95 20.39 0.09
N ASN A 94 2.05 20.73 -0.60
CA ASN A 94 3.35 20.08 -0.47
C ASN A 94 3.32 18.56 -0.76
N ASP A 95 2.56 18.17 -1.78
CA ASP A 95 2.40 16.81 -2.28
C ASP A 95 2.19 15.77 -1.16
N PRO A 96 1.05 15.80 -0.45
CA PRO A 96 0.78 14.87 0.63
C PRO A 96 0.44 13.47 0.09
N ARG A 97 0.51 12.47 0.97
CA ARG A 97 -0.04 11.14 0.68
C ARG A 97 -1.55 11.21 0.62
N VAL A 98 -2.14 10.38 -0.23
CA VAL A 98 -3.60 10.30 -0.39
C VAL A 98 -4.31 10.04 0.93
N SER A 99 -3.75 9.18 1.78
CA SER A 99 -4.30 8.88 3.10
C SER A 99 -4.29 10.06 4.08
N GLN A 100 -3.48 11.08 3.82
CA GLN A 100 -3.41 12.28 4.67
C GLN A 100 -4.53 13.26 4.31
N ILE A 101 -5.15 13.13 3.13
CA ILE A 101 -6.27 13.97 2.71
C ILE A 101 -7.53 13.54 3.44
N ASN A 102 -7.83 14.22 4.54
CA ASN A 102 -9.06 14.04 5.32
C ASN A 102 -9.59 15.42 5.77
N ALA A 103 -10.79 15.43 6.36
CA ALA A 103 -11.43 16.67 6.81
C ALA A 103 -10.55 17.50 7.77
N ARG A 104 -9.72 16.84 8.58
CA ARG A 104 -8.79 17.52 9.51
C ARG A 104 -7.58 18.12 8.78
N PHE A 105 -7.12 17.52 7.69
CA PHE A 105 -6.03 18.07 6.88
C PHE A 105 -6.47 19.30 6.07
N MET A 106 -7.76 19.35 5.70
CA MET A 106 -8.34 20.41 4.88
C MET A 106 -9.01 21.52 5.71
N ALA A 107 -9.06 21.39 7.03
CA ALA A 107 -9.57 22.40 7.96
C ALA A 107 -8.44 23.33 8.40
#